data_AF-A0A946SIA4-F1
#
_entry.id   AF-A0A946SIA4-F1
#
_cell.length_a   1.000
_cell.length_b   1.000
_cell.length_c   1.000
_cell.angle_alpha   90.00
_cell.angle_beta   90.00
_cell.angle_gamma   90.00
#
_symmetry.space_group_name_H-M   'P 1'
#
loop_
_entity.id
_entity.type
_entity.pdbx_description
1 polymer ?
#
loop_
_entity_poly.entity_id
_entity_poly.type
_entity_poly.pdbx_seq_one_letter_code
_entity_poly.pdbx_strand_id
1 'polypeptide(L)'
;MSRPPTFATALACLCVCLAIPPATANAEDTTMDRSAPATSARLLSDTVGIFHELIGRFEQHGVAASSDAPMEFYLQPCVYLSLHLVQMREAGWDDIDYDHIAAVSGASALFAYEPDSFDPKYANLSIGMDDRIADATGFGYAWTPFSGAEGAWRAIVQSVDAGRSVKGWDWENILFAGYEDAGESAERRVYAMTDGPGTYSKWLTWEEFGSWVARIEEWGVGKLGSHTERVPTRPAGDIAARVLGDLVAWSDESPQHLREKYPDATFGLAGIELYAEHCADMEQFEDFGSCHGINPLWCHRNSSAAYLRRVADEDVFAEATDERLTTAANEFRAAYLYWKQFGLHLTHGGSEGAGTSKEHREEGASALRKALAHEKAALAAAAQALEGMEMGVVH
;
A
#
# COMPACT_ATOMS: atom_id res chain seq x y z
N MET A 1 39.85 22.10 28.75
CA MET A 1 40.98 21.94 27.80
C MET A 1 40.54 22.50 26.47
N SER A 2 41.39 23.22 25.73
CA SER A 2 40.91 24.28 24.83
C SER A 2 41.67 24.39 23.50
N ARG A 3 41.02 23.97 22.40
CA ARG A 3 41.20 24.34 20.97
C ARG A 3 42.60 24.23 20.29
N PRO A 4 42.67 24.16 18.93
CA PRO A 4 43.86 23.77 18.16
C PRO A 4 44.69 24.97 17.65
N PRO A 5 45.84 24.74 16.97
CA PRO A 5 45.92 24.78 15.47
C PRO A 5 46.87 23.67 14.90
N THR A 6 47.40 23.59 13.65
CA THR A 6 47.51 24.51 12.48
C THR A 6 47.74 23.75 11.13
N PHE A 7 47.09 24.20 10.05
CA PHE A 7 47.47 24.24 8.61
C PHE A 7 48.47 23.25 7.92
N ALA A 8 47.95 22.65 6.83
CA ALA A 8 48.36 22.77 5.41
C ALA A 8 49.79 22.50 4.89
N THR A 9 49.83 21.82 3.72
CA THR A 9 50.84 22.03 2.66
C THR A 9 50.17 21.82 1.29
N ALA A 10 50.57 22.57 0.26
CA ALA A 10 50.10 22.41 -1.11
C ALA A 10 51.24 22.69 -2.11
N LEU A 11 51.24 22.04 -3.27
CA LEU A 11 51.90 22.54 -4.49
C LEU A 11 51.40 21.81 -5.74
N ALA A 12 51.55 22.45 -6.91
CA ALA A 12 51.21 21.88 -8.21
C ALA A 12 52.19 22.37 -9.31
N CYS A 13 52.51 21.50 -10.27
CA CYS A 13 53.03 21.75 -11.64
C CYS A 13 52.86 20.41 -12.42
N LEU A 14 52.35 20.26 -13.65
CA LEU A 14 52.27 21.08 -14.89
C LEU A 14 53.33 20.67 -15.95
N CYS A 15 52.95 20.80 -17.24
CA CYS A 15 53.55 20.30 -18.50
C CYS A 15 53.00 18.93 -19.00
N VAL A 16 52.53 18.65 -20.23
CA VAL A 16 52.38 19.31 -21.59
C VAL A 16 53.12 18.53 -22.71
N CYS A 17 52.57 18.56 -23.94
CA CYS A 17 53.01 17.90 -25.20
C CYS A 17 52.68 16.38 -25.32
N LEU A 18 52.41 15.80 -26.51
CA LEU A 18 52.22 16.31 -27.89
C LEU A 18 51.30 15.34 -28.71
N ALA A 19 51.07 15.54 -30.02
CA ALA A 19 49.94 14.93 -30.74
C ALA A 19 50.20 14.47 -32.21
N ILE A 20 49.55 13.34 -32.63
CA ILE A 20 48.93 13.07 -33.98
C ILE A 20 49.92 12.87 -35.18
N PRO A 21 49.62 12.18 -36.34
CA PRO A 21 48.51 11.31 -36.82
C PRO A 21 48.97 9.84 -37.22
N PRO A 22 48.63 9.16 -38.38
CA PRO A 22 47.72 8.00 -38.33
C PRO A 22 48.07 6.71 -39.14
N ALA A 23 47.28 5.65 -38.89
CA ALA A 23 46.87 4.49 -39.73
C ALA A 23 47.62 4.07 -41.02
N THR A 24 47.91 2.76 -41.15
CA THR A 24 47.23 1.82 -42.11
C THR A 24 47.76 0.37 -42.03
N ALA A 25 47.07 -0.57 -42.70
CA ALA A 25 47.49 -1.91 -43.15
C ALA A 25 47.45 -3.11 -42.15
N ASN A 26 46.31 -3.81 -42.20
CA ASN A 26 46.11 -5.27 -42.29
C ASN A 26 47.12 -6.24 -41.65
N ALA A 27 46.62 -7.05 -40.71
CA ALA A 27 46.93 -8.48 -40.61
C ALA A 27 45.62 -9.25 -40.41
N GLU A 28 45.50 -10.43 -41.02
CA GLU A 28 44.37 -11.34 -40.79
C GLU A 28 44.62 -12.11 -39.49
N ASP A 29 43.68 -12.08 -38.54
CA ASP A 29 43.75 -12.93 -37.34
C ASP A 29 42.42 -13.65 -37.11
N THR A 30 42.50 -14.98 -37.03
CA THR A 30 41.37 -15.90 -36.87
C THR A 30 40.93 -15.97 -35.42
N THR A 31 40.27 -14.91 -34.94
CA THR A 31 39.58 -14.94 -33.66
C THR A 31 38.23 -15.66 -33.81
N MET A 32 38.03 -16.72 -33.02
CA MET A 32 36.68 -17.25 -32.80
C MET A 32 35.87 -16.17 -32.10
N ASP A 33 34.70 -15.81 -32.63
CA ASP A 33 33.72 -14.99 -31.92
C ASP A 33 33.15 -15.82 -30.75
N ARG A 34 33.88 -15.77 -29.63
CA ARG A 34 33.38 -16.09 -28.30
C ARG A 34 32.84 -14.82 -27.67
N SER A 35 31.84 -14.23 -28.29
CA SER A 35 30.89 -13.38 -27.58
C SER A 35 30.40 -14.16 -26.36
N ALA A 36 30.86 -13.76 -25.19
CA ALA A 36 30.16 -14.13 -23.95
C ALA A 36 28.70 -13.68 -24.13
N PRO A 37 27.71 -14.49 -23.71
CA PRO A 37 26.32 -14.06 -23.78
C PRO A 37 26.22 -12.72 -23.05
N ALA A 38 25.76 -11.70 -23.76
CA ALA A 38 25.73 -10.35 -23.21
C ALA A 38 24.81 -10.36 -21.99
N THR A 39 25.39 -10.22 -20.80
CA THR A 39 24.69 -10.28 -19.51
C THR A 39 23.67 -9.15 -19.46
N SER A 40 22.44 -9.44 -19.84
CA SER A 40 21.35 -8.46 -19.88
C SER A 40 20.98 -8.08 -18.46
N ALA A 41 21.09 -6.80 -18.17
CA ALA A 41 20.69 -6.22 -16.90
C ALA A 41 19.75 -5.04 -17.17
N ARG A 42 18.68 -4.96 -16.41
CA ARG A 42 17.68 -3.89 -16.53
C ARG A 42 17.13 -3.53 -15.16
N LEU A 43 16.92 -2.23 -14.96
CA LEU A 43 16.31 -1.67 -13.75
C LEU A 43 15.37 -0.55 -14.18
N LEU A 44 14.13 -0.58 -13.70
CA LEU A 44 13.16 0.49 -13.86
C LEU A 44 13.44 1.55 -12.78
N SER A 45 14.49 2.35 -12.99
CA SER A 45 14.98 3.31 -12.00
C SER A 45 13.92 4.32 -11.55
N ASP A 46 12.98 4.67 -12.43
CA ASP A 46 11.89 5.59 -12.12
C ASP A 46 10.89 4.95 -11.14
N THR A 47 10.53 3.67 -11.30
CA THR A 47 9.76 2.89 -10.32
C THR A 47 10.43 2.86 -8.95
N VAL A 48 11.75 2.69 -8.92
CA VAL A 48 12.53 2.69 -7.67
C VAL A 48 12.50 4.07 -7.01
N GLY A 49 12.55 5.14 -7.79
CA GLY A 49 12.34 6.51 -7.32
C GLY A 49 10.95 6.72 -6.70
N ILE A 50 9.90 6.32 -7.42
CA ILE A 50 8.49 6.42 -6.98
C ILE A 50 8.27 5.64 -5.67
N PHE A 51 8.80 4.40 -5.57
CA PHE A 51 8.77 3.62 -4.33
C PHE A 51 9.44 4.36 -3.16
N HIS A 52 10.62 4.95 -3.38
CA HIS A 52 11.32 5.69 -2.33
C HIS A 52 10.64 7.01 -1.93
N GLU A 53 9.94 7.67 -2.85
CA GLU A 53 9.21 8.91 -2.56
C GLU A 53 7.97 8.67 -1.68
N LEU A 54 7.18 7.64 -2.03
CA LEU A 54 5.90 7.29 -1.40
C LEU A 54 6.06 6.46 -0.11
N ILE A 55 6.91 5.43 -0.16
CA ILE A 55 7.01 4.36 0.85
C ILE A 55 8.37 4.39 1.57
N GLY A 56 9.46 4.60 0.82
CA GLY A 56 10.85 4.51 1.32
C GLY A 56 11.32 5.59 2.30
N ARG A 57 10.38 6.24 3.02
CA ARG A 57 10.66 7.07 4.20
C ARG A 57 10.74 6.25 5.51
N PHE A 58 10.50 4.93 5.41
CA PHE A 58 10.59 3.90 6.44
C PHE A 58 9.59 4.05 7.59
N GLU A 59 8.77 3.03 7.80
CA GLU A 59 7.68 2.93 8.80
C GLU A 59 6.56 3.99 8.68
N GLN A 60 6.79 5.11 7.98
CA GLN A 60 5.87 6.24 7.81
C GLN A 60 5.62 6.54 6.32
N HIS A 61 4.43 6.22 5.82
CA HIS A 61 4.03 6.57 4.46
C HIS A 61 3.37 7.95 4.47
N GLY A 62 3.78 8.82 3.56
CA GLY A 62 3.18 10.15 3.43
C GLY A 62 2.03 10.14 2.43
N VAL A 63 0.80 10.39 2.88
CA VAL A 63 -0.31 10.73 1.99
C VAL A 63 -0.68 12.19 2.24
N ALA A 64 -0.70 12.99 1.17
CA ALA A 64 -1.25 14.34 1.22
C ALA A 64 -2.78 14.24 1.02
N ALA A 65 -3.56 14.74 1.98
CA ALA A 65 -5.03 14.70 1.90
C ALA A 65 -5.62 15.61 0.79
N SER A 66 -4.78 16.47 0.21
CA SER A 66 -4.94 17.20 -1.05
C SER A 66 -3.58 17.79 -1.46
N SER A 67 -3.46 18.42 -2.64
CA SER A 67 -2.24 19.14 -3.06
C SER A 67 -1.79 20.25 -2.10
N ASP A 68 -2.75 20.82 -1.38
CA ASP A 68 -2.60 22.05 -0.58
C ASP A 68 -2.55 21.75 0.94
N ALA A 69 -2.79 20.49 1.32
CA ALA A 69 -2.68 20.02 2.69
C ALA A 69 -1.22 19.66 3.07
N PRO A 70 -0.80 19.87 4.33
CA PRO A 70 0.45 19.29 4.80
C PRO A 70 0.38 17.76 4.71
N MET A 71 1.45 17.10 4.24
CA MET A 71 1.47 15.63 4.15
C MET A 71 1.24 15.00 5.51
N GLU A 72 0.33 14.02 5.57
CA GLU A 72 0.07 13.25 6.78
C GLU A 72 0.81 11.92 6.71
N PHE A 73 1.50 11.60 7.79
CA PHE A 73 2.22 10.33 7.92
C PHE A 73 1.35 9.28 8.62
N TYR A 74 1.33 8.09 8.02
CA TYR A 74 0.62 6.90 8.46
C TYR A 74 1.60 5.77 8.70
N LEU A 75 1.40 5.03 9.78
CA LEU A 75 2.15 3.80 10.07
C LEU A 75 1.46 2.65 9.33
N GLN A 76 2.21 1.92 8.50
CA GLN A 76 1.76 0.69 7.81
C GLN A 76 0.31 0.76 7.23
N PRO A 77 -0.04 1.76 6.40
CA PRO A 77 -1.28 1.71 5.65
C PRO A 77 -1.25 0.54 4.66
N CYS A 78 -2.40 0.03 4.23
CA CYS A 78 -2.50 -1.25 3.49
C CYS A 78 -1.55 -1.32 2.28
N VAL A 79 -0.43 -2.03 2.49
CA VAL A 79 0.71 -2.15 1.57
C VAL A 79 0.33 -2.62 0.16
N TYR A 80 -0.74 -3.41 0.05
CA TYR A 80 -1.29 -3.87 -1.22
C TYR A 80 -1.68 -2.71 -2.14
N LEU A 81 -2.22 -1.63 -1.56
CA LEU A 81 -2.60 -0.40 -2.24
C LEU A 81 -1.38 0.51 -2.44
N SER A 82 -0.45 0.56 -1.47
CA SER A 82 0.81 1.33 -1.58
C SER A 82 1.58 0.96 -2.86
N LEU A 83 1.77 -0.33 -3.11
CA LEU A 83 2.45 -0.80 -4.32
C LEU A 83 1.60 -0.70 -5.60
N HIS A 84 0.27 -0.69 -5.50
CA HIS A 84 -0.56 -0.30 -6.65
C HIS A 84 -0.35 1.16 -7.02
N LEU A 85 -0.27 2.08 -6.05
CA LEU A 85 0.00 3.49 -6.34
C LEU A 85 1.36 3.67 -7.03
N VAL A 86 2.38 2.90 -6.64
CA VAL A 86 3.68 2.85 -7.34
C VAL A 86 3.50 2.40 -8.81
N GLN A 87 2.78 1.30 -9.06
CA GLN A 87 2.51 0.80 -10.42
C GLN A 87 1.59 1.72 -11.24
N MET A 88 0.71 2.49 -10.61
CA MET A 88 -0.16 3.48 -11.26
C MET A 88 0.63 4.72 -11.69
N ARG A 89 1.52 5.23 -10.83
CA ARG A 89 2.48 6.31 -11.17
C ARG A 89 3.44 5.89 -12.28
N GLU A 90 4.00 4.68 -12.19
CA GLU A 90 4.82 4.08 -13.25
C GLU A 90 4.09 4.04 -14.60
N ALA A 91 2.78 3.76 -14.59
CA ALA A 91 1.94 3.71 -15.77
C ALA A 91 1.34 5.07 -16.21
N GLY A 92 1.74 6.18 -15.57
CA GLY A 92 1.32 7.54 -15.93
C GLY A 92 -0.09 7.93 -15.46
N TRP A 93 -0.52 7.46 -14.29
CA TRP A 93 -1.57 8.12 -13.49
C TRP A 93 -0.91 8.95 -12.40
N ASP A 94 -0.85 10.27 -12.60
CA ASP A 94 -0.25 11.24 -11.66
C ASP A 94 -1.29 11.95 -10.77
N ASP A 95 -2.56 11.87 -11.19
CA ASP A 95 -3.74 12.54 -10.64
C ASP A 95 -4.42 11.79 -9.47
N ILE A 96 -4.20 10.48 -9.38
CA ILE A 96 -4.81 9.62 -8.35
C ILE A 96 -3.90 9.53 -7.12
N ASP A 97 -4.44 9.62 -5.90
CA ASP A 97 -3.69 9.46 -4.64
C ASP A 97 -4.06 8.17 -3.89
N TYR A 98 -3.36 7.90 -2.78
CA TYR A 98 -3.62 6.75 -1.92
C TYR A 98 -5.05 6.76 -1.36
N ASP A 99 -5.56 7.94 -0.99
CA ASP A 99 -6.88 8.07 -0.37
C ASP A 99 -8.00 7.73 -1.36
N HIS A 100 -7.84 8.08 -2.63
CA HIS A 100 -8.74 7.68 -3.71
C HIS A 100 -8.74 6.15 -3.88
N ILE A 101 -7.57 5.49 -4.01
CA ILE A 101 -7.54 4.03 -4.20
C ILE A 101 -8.03 3.26 -2.96
N ALA A 102 -7.78 3.76 -1.75
CA ALA A 102 -8.28 3.15 -0.51
C ALA A 102 -9.81 3.28 -0.35
N ALA A 103 -10.40 4.36 -0.85
CA ALA A 103 -11.85 4.51 -0.92
C ALA A 103 -12.45 3.63 -2.03
N VAL A 104 -12.07 3.80 -3.31
CA VAL A 104 -12.76 3.14 -4.43
C VAL A 104 -12.55 1.62 -4.49
N SER A 105 -11.47 1.11 -3.89
CA SER A 105 -11.25 -0.33 -3.70
C SER A 105 -12.18 -0.97 -2.67
N GLY A 106 -12.89 -0.19 -1.86
CA GLY A 106 -13.68 -0.65 -0.71
C GLY A 106 -12.84 -1.01 0.53
N ALA A 107 -11.52 -0.86 0.49
CA ALA A 107 -10.65 -1.21 1.62
C ALA A 107 -10.91 -0.36 2.87
N SER A 108 -11.48 0.84 2.69
CA SER A 108 -11.87 1.75 3.77
C SER A 108 -13.19 1.43 4.45
N ALA A 109 -14.05 0.60 3.84
CA ALA A 109 -15.40 0.34 4.30
C ALA A 109 -15.52 -0.82 5.32
N LEU A 110 -14.48 -1.64 5.46
CA LEU A 110 -14.51 -2.80 6.35
C LEU A 110 -13.84 -2.56 7.71
N PHE A 111 -14.33 -3.33 8.68
CA PHE A 111 -13.61 -3.77 9.88
C PHE A 111 -14.04 -5.21 10.16
N ALA A 112 -13.13 -6.02 10.70
CA ALA A 112 -13.37 -7.42 11.04
C ALA A 112 -12.49 -7.80 12.24
N TYR A 113 -13.05 -8.46 13.24
CA TYR A 113 -12.36 -8.78 14.49
C TYR A 113 -12.79 -10.14 15.02
N GLU A 114 -11.81 -11.03 15.26
CA GLU A 114 -12.04 -12.35 15.84
C GLU A 114 -11.78 -12.29 17.35
N PRO A 115 -12.81 -12.52 18.19
CA PRO A 115 -12.73 -12.28 19.63
C PRO A 115 -11.78 -13.24 20.34
N ASP A 116 -11.84 -14.53 20.01
CA ASP A 116 -11.12 -15.61 20.71
C ASP A 116 -9.59 -15.52 20.54
N SER A 117 -9.12 -14.90 19.45
CA SER A 117 -7.70 -14.69 19.15
C SER A 117 -7.23 -13.25 19.35
N PHE A 118 -8.12 -12.33 19.75
CA PHE A 118 -7.87 -10.89 19.85
C PHE A 118 -7.31 -10.27 18.55
N ASP A 119 -7.79 -10.74 17.38
CA ASP A 119 -7.14 -10.47 16.08
C ASP A 119 -8.05 -9.72 15.07
N PRO A 120 -7.77 -8.43 14.79
CA PRO A 120 -8.36 -7.68 13.68
C PRO A 120 -7.91 -8.23 12.32
N LYS A 121 -8.87 -8.67 11.50
CA LYS A 121 -8.59 -9.41 10.26
C LYS A 121 -8.45 -8.50 9.05
N TYR A 122 -7.48 -8.85 8.21
CA TYR A 122 -7.25 -8.33 6.84
C TYR A 122 -8.36 -8.72 5.83
N ALA A 123 -9.63 -8.63 6.22
CA ALA A 123 -10.77 -8.99 5.37
C ALA A 123 -10.85 -8.13 4.10
N ASN A 124 -10.37 -6.88 4.17
CA ASN A 124 -10.21 -5.97 3.03
C ASN A 124 -9.31 -6.54 1.91
N LEU A 125 -8.34 -7.42 2.22
CA LEU A 125 -7.52 -8.09 1.20
C LEU A 125 -8.31 -9.07 0.31
N SER A 126 -9.61 -9.29 0.58
CA SER A 126 -10.42 -10.35 -0.02
C SER A 126 -11.68 -9.85 -0.75
N ILE A 127 -11.80 -8.56 -1.06
CA ILE A 127 -13.02 -7.94 -1.63
C ILE A 127 -13.03 -7.71 -3.15
N GLY A 128 -12.02 -8.22 -3.87
CA GLY A 128 -11.88 -7.94 -5.32
C GLY A 128 -11.43 -6.50 -5.59
N MET A 129 -10.43 -6.03 -4.85
CA MET A 129 -9.93 -4.65 -4.96
C MET A 129 -9.47 -4.29 -6.37
N ASP A 130 -8.92 -5.24 -7.14
CA ASP A 130 -8.39 -4.98 -8.48
C ASP A 130 -9.49 -4.52 -9.44
N ASP A 131 -10.59 -5.29 -9.54
CA ASP A 131 -11.74 -4.94 -10.37
C ASP A 131 -12.38 -3.63 -9.91
N ARG A 132 -12.41 -3.39 -8.59
CA ARG A 132 -12.97 -2.16 -7.99
C ARG A 132 -12.12 -0.92 -8.28
N ILE A 133 -10.80 -1.03 -8.28
CA ILE A 133 -9.86 0.02 -8.70
C ILE A 133 -9.98 0.23 -10.22
N ALA A 134 -10.02 -0.85 -11.00
CA ALA A 134 -10.13 -0.81 -12.46
C ALA A 134 -11.41 -0.09 -12.93
N ASP A 135 -12.57 -0.42 -12.34
CA ASP A 135 -13.85 0.25 -12.56
C ASP A 135 -13.78 1.78 -12.37
N ALA A 136 -13.03 2.24 -11.36
CA ALA A 136 -12.99 3.63 -10.94
C ALA A 136 -11.92 4.46 -11.69
N THR A 137 -10.79 3.83 -12.03
CA THR A 137 -9.56 4.52 -12.44
C THR A 137 -9.12 4.18 -13.87
N GLY A 138 -9.67 3.13 -14.46
CA GLY A 138 -9.26 2.57 -15.75
C GLY A 138 -7.94 1.82 -15.71
N PHE A 139 -7.36 1.63 -14.52
CA PHE A 139 -6.11 0.90 -14.31
C PHE A 139 -6.36 -0.61 -14.45
N GLY A 140 -6.17 -1.12 -15.68
CA GLY A 140 -6.21 -2.56 -15.93
C GLY A 140 -5.08 -3.27 -15.20
N TYR A 141 -5.38 -4.42 -14.59
CA TYR A 141 -4.43 -5.20 -13.80
C TYR A 141 -4.64 -6.70 -14.03
N ALA A 142 -3.57 -7.49 -14.00
CA ALA A 142 -3.66 -8.94 -14.18
C ALA A 142 -2.63 -9.70 -13.34
N TRP A 143 -3.07 -10.79 -12.73
CA TRP A 143 -2.22 -11.74 -12.01
C TRP A 143 -1.86 -12.94 -12.89
N THR A 144 -0.57 -13.09 -13.20
CA THR A 144 -0.02 -14.22 -13.94
C THR A 144 0.53 -15.27 -12.96
N PRO A 145 0.01 -16.52 -12.94
CA PRO A 145 0.60 -17.59 -12.14
C PRO A 145 1.96 -18.03 -12.71
N PHE A 146 2.85 -18.48 -11.85
CA PHE A 146 4.13 -19.09 -12.23
C PHE A 146 4.32 -20.44 -11.51
N SER A 147 5.40 -21.16 -11.80
CA SER A 147 5.89 -22.21 -10.89
C SER A 147 7.41 -22.35 -10.96
N GLY A 148 8.04 -22.52 -9.79
CA GLY A 148 9.48 -22.58 -9.59
C GLY A 148 10.23 -21.27 -9.90
N ALA A 149 11.48 -21.19 -9.45
CA ALA A 149 12.31 -19.98 -9.59
C ALA A 149 12.50 -19.56 -11.06
N GLU A 150 12.74 -20.50 -11.98
CA GLU A 150 12.82 -20.24 -13.42
C GLU A 150 11.47 -19.82 -14.05
N GLY A 151 10.33 -20.12 -13.41
CA GLY A 151 9.02 -19.60 -13.81
C GLY A 151 8.85 -18.15 -13.42
N ALA A 152 9.05 -17.84 -12.13
CA ALA A 152 9.00 -16.48 -11.59
C ALA A 152 10.00 -15.55 -12.30
N TRP A 153 11.25 -15.99 -12.46
CA TRP A 153 12.32 -15.27 -13.16
C TRP A 153 11.90 -14.82 -14.56
N ARG A 154 11.41 -15.75 -15.40
CA ARG A 154 11.00 -15.42 -16.77
C ARG A 154 9.82 -14.45 -16.82
N ALA A 155 8.88 -14.54 -15.88
CA ALA A 155 7.76 -13.60 -15.77
C ALA A 155 8.24 -12.18 -15.37
N ILE A 156 9.17 -12.09 -14.42
CA ILE A 156 9.79 -10.81 -14.00
C ILE A 156 10.57 -10.20 -15.18
N VAL A 157 11.47 -10.97 -15.81
CA VAL A 157 12.27 -10.52 -16.97
C VAL A 157 11.35 -10.03 -18.09
N GLN A 158 10.34 -10.82 -18.49
CA GLN A 158 9.42 -10.46 -19.57
C GLN A 158 8.65 -9.16 -19.27
N SER A 159 8.24 -8.93 -18.02
CA SER A 159 7.51 -7.71 -17.64
C SER A 159 8.44 -6.50 -17.55
N VAL A 160 9.59 -6.65 -16.89
CA VAL A 160 10.61 -5.59 -16.79
C VAL A 160 11.11 -5.19 -18.17
N ASP A 161 11.26 -6.14 -19.10
CA ASP A 161 11.62 -5.83 -20.48
C ASP A 161 10.52 -5.13 -21.28
N ALA A 162 9.26 -5.44 -20.98
CA ALA A 162 8.10 -4.70 -21.46
C ALA A 162 7.89 -3.36 -20.73
N GLY A 163 8.83 -2.95 -19.85
CA GLY A 163 8.80 -1.68 -19.14
C GLY A 163 7.87 -1.63 -17.93
N ARG A 164 7.54 -2.78 -17.33
CA ARG A 164 6.57 -2.88 -16.23
C ARG A 164 7.09 -3.69 -15.03
N SER A 165 7.05 -3.10 -13.85
CA SER A 165 7.30 -3.80 -12.58
C SER A 165 6.20 -4.81 -12.24
N VAL A 166 6.54 -5.85 -11.47
CA VAL A 166 5.61 -6.91 -11.06
C VAL A 166 5.51 -7.03 -9.54
N LYS A 167 4.28 -7.05 -9.03
CA LYS A 167 3.95 -7.21 -7.61
C LYS A 167 3.80 -8.68 -7.26
N GLY A 168 4.29 -9.08 -6.10
CA GLY A 168 4.05 -10.38 -5.49
C GLY A 168 3.63 -10.23 -4.03
N TRP A 169 3.36 -11.35 -3.37
CA TRP A 169 3.15 -11.41 -1.93
C TRP A 169 4.48 -11.67 -1.23
N ASP A 170 4.75 -11.01 -0.10
CA ASP A 170 5.78 -11.45 0.86
C ASP A 170 5.41 -10.93 2.25
N TRP A 171 4.72 -11.76 3.04
CA TRP A 171 3.85 -11.39 4.17
C TRP A 171 2.77 -10.38 3.78
N GLU A 172 3.16 -9.14 3.57
CA GLU A 172 2.33 -8.08 3.02
C GLU A 172 2.57 -8.04 1.50
N ASN A 173 3.48 -7.24 0.94
CA ASN A 173 3.77 -7.31 -0.51
C ASN A 173 5.26 -7.06 -0.87
N ILE A 174 5.61 -7.46 -2.11
CA ILE A 174 6.91 -7.25 -2.74
C ILE A 174 6.73 -6.70 -4.16
N LEU A 175 7.60 -5.81 -4.64
CA LEU A 175 7.62 -5.29 -6.01
C LEU A 175 9.00 -5.58 -6.64
N PHE A 176 9.00 -6.22 -7.81
CA PHE A 176 10.21 -6.47 -8.59
C PHE A 176 10.29 -5.49 -9.76
N ALA A 177 11.38 -4.73 -9.82
CA ALA A 177 11.59 -3.64 -10.79
C ALA A 177 12.89 -3.78 -11.60
N GLY A 178 13.64 -4.88 -11.44
CA GLY A 178 14.87 -5.10 -12.18
C GLY A 178 15.40 -6.53 -12.11
N TYR A 179 16.32 -6.86 -13.01
CA TYR A 179 17.00 -8.14 -13.09
C TYR A 179 18.44 -7.97 -13.62
N GLU A 180 19.32 -8.90 -13.27
CA GLU A 180 20.66 -9.09 -13.84
C GLU A 180 20.80 -10.56 -14.23
N ASP A 181 20.86 -10.84 -15.54
CA ASP A 181 21.04 -12.20 -16.06
C ASP A 181 22.51 -12.62 -16.12
N ALA A 182 22.74 -13.92 -15.97
CA ALA A 182 24.05 -14.54 -15.89
C ALA A 182 24.07 -15.92 -16.58
N GLY A 183 25.27 -16.42 -16.89
CA GLY A 183 25.44 -17.70 -17.59
C GLY A 183 24.98 -18.92 -16.77
N GLU A 184 25.00 -18.81 -15.44
CA GLU A 184 24.47 -19.81 -14.52
C GLU A 184 23.39 -19.17 -13.64
N SER A 185 22.26 -19.86 -13.42
CA SER A 185 21.13 -19.28 -12.68
C SER A 185 21.50 -18.80 -11.27
N ALA A 186 22.47 -19.46 -10.62
CA ALA A 186 22.94 -19.11 -9.28
C ALA A 186 23.60 -17.72 -9.18
N GLU A 187 24.11 -17.18 -10.29
CA GLU A 187 24.73 -15.85 -10.35
C GLU A 187 23.73 -14.72 -10.65
N ARG A 188 22.49 -15.07 -11.05
CA ARG A 188 21.43 -14.10 -11.35
C ARG A 188 20.95 -13.35 -10.12
N ARG A 189 20.49 -12.11 -10.33
CA ARG A 189 19.91 -11.26 -9.28
C ARG A 189 18.62 -10.59 -9.72
N VAL A 190 17.70 -10.38 -8.79
CA VAL A 190 16.43 -9.67 -9.02
C VAL A 190 16.38 -8.44 -8.11
N TYR A 191 16.06 -7.26 -8.63
CA TYR A 191 15.86 -6.08 -7.78
C TYR A 191 14.45 -6.08 -7.21
N ALA A 192 14.35 -6.19 -5.89
CA ALA A 192 13.12 -6.29 -5.14
C ALA A 192 13.00 -5.19 -4.09
N MET A 193 11.77 -4.69 -3.93
CA MET A 193 11.38 -3.72 -2.93
C MET A 193 10.22 -4.28 -2.11
N THR A 194 10.36 -4.39 -0.80
CA THR A 194 9.30 -4.84 0.10
C THR A 194 8.78 -3.71 0.96
N ASP A 195 7.52 -3.84 1.32
CA ASP A 195 6.79 -2.99 2.24
C ASP A 195 6.04 -3.90 3.23
N GLY A 196 5.88 -3.47 4.47
CA GLY A 196 5.59 -4.33 5.62
C GLY A 196 6.85 -4.74 6.43
N PRO A 197 6.82 -5.87 7.17
CA PRO A 197 7.85 -6.23 8.16
C PRO A 197 9.28 -6.34 7.58
N GLY A 198 10.15 -5.41 7.95
CA GLY A 198 11.54 -5.38 7.48
C GLY A 198 11.72 -4.77 6.07
N THR A 199 10.89 -3.78 5.72
CA THR A 199 10.96 -2.93 4.52
C THR A 199 12.38 -2.79 3.93
N TYR A 200 12.60 -3.29 2.71
CA TYR A 200 13.91 -3.22 2.05
C TYR A 200 13.80 -2.88 0.55
N SER A 201 14.93 -2.46 -0.04
CA SER A 201 15.09 -2.21 -1.47
C SER A 201 16.47 -2.72 -1.92
N LYS A 202 16.54 -3.93 -2.47
CA LYS A 202 17.84 -4.60 -2.73
C LYS A 202 17.82 -5.55 -3.93
N TRP A 203 19.01 -5.86 -4.43
CA TRP A 203 19.24 -7.03 -5.28
C TRP A 203 19.18 -8.30 -4.42
N LEU A 204 18.18 -9.15 -4.66
CA LEU A 204 18.12 -10.52 -4.14
C LEU A 204 19.13 -11.39 -4.88
N THR A 205 19.80 -12.29 -4.17
CA THR A 205 20.51 -13.41 -4.81
C THR A 205 19.51 -14.44 -5.34
N TRP A 206 19.95 -15.35 -6.22
CA TRP A 206 19.13 -16.48 -6.66
C TRP A 206 18.68 -17.39 -5.50
N GLU A 207 19.46 -17.50 -4.43
CA GLU A 207 19.11 -18.27 -3.21
C GLU A 207 18.00 -17.57 -2.41
N GLU A 208 18.09 -16.25 -2.21
CA GLU A 208 17.05 -15.46 -1.54
C GLU A 208 15.75 -15.46 -2.36
N PHE A 209 15.87 -15.28 -3.68
CA PHE A 209 14.75 -15.29 -4.62
C PHE A 209 14.07 -16.67 -4.69
N GLY A 210 14.85 -17.76 -4.77
CA GLY A 210 14.33 -19.13 -4.70
C GLY A 210 13.62 -19.44 -3.38
N SER A 211 14.13 -18.91 -2.27
CA SER A 211 13.52 -19.04 -0.94
C SER A 211 12.22 -18.25 -0.80
N TRP A 212 12.10 -17.09 -1.47
CA TRP A 212 10.83 -16.37 -1.61
C TRP A 212 9.83 -17.14 -2.48
N VAL A 213 10.26 -17.64 -3.65
CA VAL A 213 9.42 -18.43 -4.55
C VAL A 213 8.83 -19.66 -3.84
N ALA A 214 9.66 -20.46 -3.17
CA ALA A 214 9.21 -21.66 -2.48
C ALA A 214 8.17 -21.35 -1.39
N ARG A 215 8.39 -20.27 -0.62
CA ARG A 215 7.45 -19.78 0.41
C ARG A 215 6.08 -19.42 -0.19
N ILE A 216 6.04 -18.72 -1.32
CA ILE A 216 4.75 -18.28 -1.89
C ILE A 216 4.05 -19.34 -2.75
N GLU A 217 4.79 -20.32 -3.28
CA GLU A 217 4.19 -21.56 -3.81
C GLU A 217 3.58 -22.42 -2.68
N GLU A 218 4.25 -22.56 -1.53
CA GLU A 218 3.72 -23.24 -0.34
C GLU A 218 2.44 -22.56 0.20
N TRP A 219 2.41 -21.23 0.22
CA TRP A 219 1.22 -20.45 0.59
C TRP A 219 0.10 -20.45 -0.48
N GLY A 220 0.29 -21.10 -1.63
CA GLY A 220 -0.70 -21.15 -2.71
C GLY A 220 -0.92 -19.83 -3.46
N VAL A 221 -0.02 -18.85 -3.30
CA VAL A 221 -0.09 -17.51 -3.91
C VAL A 221 1.04 -17.23 -4.91
N GLY A 222 1.56 -18.29 -5.55
CA GLY A 222 2.58 -18.28 -6.61
C GLY A 222 2.15 -17.57 -7.91
N LYS A 223 1.93 -16.27 -7.83
CA LYS A 223 1.46 -15.41 -8.92
C LYS A 223 2.06 -14.00 -8.81
N LEU A 224 2.26 -13.36 -9.97
CA LEU A 224 2.78 -12.00 -10.11
C LEU A 224 1.74 -11.08 -10.76
N GLY A 225 1.46 -9.94 -10.13
CA GLY A 225 0.54 -8.91 -10.60
C GLY A 225 1.26 -7.82 -11.40
N SER A 226 0.71 -7.38 -12.52
CA SER A 226 1.18 -6.19 -13.24
C SER A 226 0.04 -5.45 -13.88
N HIS A 227 0.24 -4.15 -14.13
CA HIS A 227 -0.71 -3.37 -14.90
C HIS A 227 -0.75 -3.85 -16.36
N THR A 228 -1.92 -3.71 -16.97
CA THR A 228 -2.18 -4.07 -18.37
C THR A 228 -2.46 -2.81 -19.18
N GLU A 229 -3.37 -2.87 -20.15
CA GLU A 229 -3.87 -1.72 -20.90
C GLU A 229 -4.96 -0.97 -20.12
N ARG A 230 -5.29 0.25 -20.54
CA ARG A 230 -6.40 1.03 -19.92
C ARG A 230 -7.73 0.36 -20.21
N VAL A 231 -8.51 0.09 -19.17
CA VAL A 231 -9.87 -0.45 -19.26
C VAL A 231 -10.91 0.67 -19.13
N PRO A 232 -12.17 0.46 -19.59
CA PRO A 232 -13.23 1.46 -19.44
C PRO A 232 -13.55 1.74 -17.96
N THR A 233 -13.65 3.02 -17.60
CA THR A 233 -14.17 3.47 -16.30
C THR A 233 -15.70 3.50 -16.26
N ARG A 234 -16.26 3.49 -15.06
CA ARG A 234 -17.66 3.88 -14.80
C ARG A 234 -17.78 5.39 -14.54
N PRO A 235 -18.97 5.98 -14.63
CA PRO A 235 -19.23 7.35 -14.19
C PRO A 235 -18.80 7.58 -12.72
N ALA A 236 -18.28 8.78 -12.42
CA ALA A 236 -17.84 9.12 -11.07
C ALA A 236 -18.98 9.01 -10.03
N GLY A 237 -20.21 9.39 -10.40
CA GLY A 237 -21.40 9.22 -9.57
C GLY A 237 -21.69 7.77 -9.19
N ASP A 238 -21.58 6.83 -10.14
CA ASP A 238 -21.75 5.39 -9.89
C ASP A 238 -20.70 4.85 -8.91
N ILE A 239 -19.46 5.35 -9.01
CA ILE A 239 -18.36 4.97 -8.11
C ILE A 239 -18.58 5.56 -6.71
N ALA A 240 -18.98 6.82 -6.60
CA ALA A 240 -19.28 7.47 -5.33
C ALA A 240 -20.47 6.81 -4.60
N ALA A 241 -21.56 6.53 -5.33
CA ALA A 241 -22.71 5.78 -4.81
C ALA A 241 -22.31 4.36 -4.38
N ARG A 242 -21.44 3.66 -5.13
CA ARG A 242 -20.88 2.36 -4.72
C ARG A 242 -20.08 2.48 -3.43
N VAL A 243 -19.18 3.46 -3.30
CA VAL A 243 -18.35 3.66 -2.10
C VAL A 243 -19.21 3.96 -0.88
N LEU A 244 -20.25 4.80 -1.00
CA LEU A 244 -21.23 5.02 0.06
C LEU A 244 -22.03 3.76 0.41
N GLY A 245 -22.49 3.02 -0.61
CA GLY A 245 -23.22 1.76 -0.43
C GLY A 245 -22.38 0.71 0.31
N ASP A 246 -21.12 0.54 -0.06
CA ASP A 246 -20.16 -0.34 0.64
C ASP A 246 -19.94 0.15 2.08
N LEU A 247 -19.67 1.45 2.29
CA LEU A 247 -19.47 2.04 3.63
C LEU A 247 -20.67 1.78 4.56
N VAL A 248 -21.88 2.06 4.10
CA VAL A 248 -23.11 1.92 4.88
C VAL A 248 -23.44 0.44 5.11
N ALA A 249 -23.50 -0.37 4.05
CA ALA A 249 -23.89 -1.77 4.17
C ALA A 249 -22.89 -2.59 5.01
N TRP A 250 -21.59 -2.45 4.75
CA TRP A 250 -20.55 -3.26 5.42
C TRP A 250 -20.24 -2.80 6.85
N SER A 251 -20.85 -1.70 7.29
CA SER A 251 -20.86 -1.31 8.69
C SER A 251 -21.77 -2.18 9.57
N ASP A 252 -22.70 -2.92 8.98
CA ASP A 252 -23.64 -3.85 9.64
C ASP A 252 -23.49 -5.27 9.08
N GLU A 253 -23.60 -5.45 7.76
CA GLU A 253 -23.48 -6.75 7.08
C GLU A 253 -22.29 -6.79 6.09
N SER A 254 -21.23 -7.52 6.45
CA SER A 254 -20.08 -7.78 5.56
C SER A 254 -20.42 -8.73 4.41
N PRO A 255 -19.75 -8.66 3.24
CA PRO A 255 -19.99 -9.58 2.12
C PRO A 255 -19.95 -11.06 2.52
N GLN A 256 -20.89 -11.86 2.01
CA GLN A 256 -21.06 -13.29 2.37
C GLN A 256 -19.75 -14.08 2.33
N HIS A 257 -18.94 -13.92 1.27
CA HIS A 257 -17.69 -14.67 1.10
C HIS A 257 -16.61 -14.30 2.12
N LEU A 258 -16.70 -13.12 2.77
CA LEU A 258 -15.84 -12.78 3.91
C LEU A 258 -16.28 -13.50 5.17
N ARG A 259 -17.59 -13.68 5.39
CA ARG A 259 -18.12 -14.51 6.49
C ARG A 259 -17.77 -15.98 6.31
N GLU A 260 -17.77 -16.47 5.07
CA GLU A 260 -17.32 -17.83 4.75
C GLU A 260 -15.79 -18.02 4.94
N LYS A 261 -15.00 -16.95 4.77
CA LYS A 261 -13.54 -16.97 4.98
C LYS A 261 -13.12 -16.74 6.44
N TYR A 262 -13.88 -15.95 7.19
CA TYR A 262 -13.64 -15.59 8.58
C TYR A 262 -14.93 -15.82 9.40
N PRO A 263 -15.34 -17.09 9.61
CA PRO A 263 -16.63 -17.42 10.21
C PRO A 263 -16.76 -17.00 11.67
N ASP A 264 -15.64 -16.91 12.38
CA ASP A 264 -15.58 -16.56 13.80
C ASP A 264 -15.33 -15.04 14.02
N ALA A 265 -15.28 -14.24 12.95
CA ALA A 265 -15.05 -12.80 13.03
C ALA A 265 -16.35 -11.99 13.09
N THR A 266 -16.42 -11.04 14.02
CA THR A 266 -17.44 -9.99 14.10
C THR A 266 -17.03 -8.82 13.19
N PHE A 267 -17.96 -8.35 12.35
CA PHE A 267 -17.68 -7.33 11.33
C PHE A 267 -18.25 -5.95 11.68
N GLY A 268 -17.82 -4.93 10.93
CA GLY A 268 -18.41 -3.59 10.93
C GLY A 268 -18.34 -2.90 12.29
N LEU A 269 -19.37 -2.12 12.60
CA LEU A 269 -19.51 -1.39 13.86
C LEU A 269 -19.53 -2.31 15.08
N ALA A 270 -20.18 -3.47 14.98
CA ALA A 270 -20.21 -4.47 16.05
C ALA A 270 -18.82 -5.05 16.34
N GLY A 271 -17.99 -5.26 15.30
CA GLY A 271 -16.61 -5.68 15.44
C GLY A 271 -15.75 -4.63 16.15
N ILE A 272 -15.92 -3.34 15.81
CA ILE A 272 -15.21 -2.23 16.47
C ILE A 272 -15.65 -2.10 17.93
N GLU A 273 -16.94 -2.26 18.22
CA GLU A 273 -17.52 -2.17 19.57
C GLU A 273 -17.01 -3.30 20.48
N LEU A 274 -17.08 -4.55 20.01
CA LEU A 274 -16.53 -5.71 20.72
C LEU A 274 -15.01 -5.59 20.93
N TYR A 275 -14.29 -5.10 19.92
CA TYR A 275 -12.85 -4.86 20.07
C TYR A 275 -12.56 -3.79 21.13
N ALA A 276 -13.35 -2.70 21.18
CA ALA A 276 -13.22 -1.65 22.19
C ALA A 276 -13.57 -2.11 23.62
N GLU A 277 -14.41 -3.13 23.76
CA GLU A 277 -14.69 -3.79 25.04
C GLU A 277 -13.51 -4.67 25.45
N HIS A 278 -13.08 -5.61 24.59
CA HIS A 278 -11.95 -6.50 24.85
C HIS A 278 -10.63 -5.74 25.10
N CYS A 279 -10.43 -4.59 24.46
CA CYS A 279 -9.32 -3.67 24.74
C CYS A 279 -9.19 -3.32 26.25
N ALA A 280 -10.33 -3.12 26.92
CA ALA A 280 -10.39 -2.80 28.34
C ALA A 280 -10.31 -4.03 29.26
N ASP A 281 -10.48 -5.25 28.74
CA ASP A 281 -10.48 -6.47 29.55
C ASP A 281 -9.07 -7.03 29.77
N MET A 282 -8.52 -6.73 30.95
CA MET A 282 -7.23 -7.23 31.41
C MET A 282 -7.29 -8.62 32.08
N GLU A 283 -8.48 -9.16 32.33
CA GLU A 283 -8.65 -10.49 32.93
C GLU A 283 -8.71 -11.58 31.85
N GLN A 284 -9.21 -11.24 30.66
CA GLN A 284 -9.27 -12.13 29.49
C GLN A 284 -8.02 -12.08 28.59
N PHE A 285 -7.39 -10.90 28.43
CA PHE A 285 -6.26 -10.71 27.50
C PHE A 285 -5.06 -10.08 28.21
N GLU A 286 -3.91 -10.76 28.24
CA GLU A 286 -2.73 -10.31 29.01
C GLU A 286 -1.92 -9.18 28.32
N ASP A 287 -1.88 -9.12 26.98
CA ASP A 287 -1.12 -8.11 26.21
C ASP A 287 -1.81 -7.69 24.90
N PHE A 288 -1.55 -6.47 24.45
CA PHE A 288 -1.93 -5.92 23.15
C PHE A 288 -0.92 -6.33 22.06
N GLY A 289 -0.91 -7.62 21.71
CA GLY A 289 0.01 -8.16 20.69
C GLY A 289 -0.29 -7.72 19.25
N SER A 290 -1.53 -7.33 18.93
CA SER A 290 -1.92 -6.97 17.56
C SER A 290 -1.71 -5.49 17.26
N CYS A 291 -0.67 -5.17 16.49
CA CYS A 291 -0.49 -3.88 15.83
C CYS A 291 -0.78 -3.95 14.32
N HIS A 292 -0.25 -4.97 13.65
CA HIS A 292 -0.30 -5.12 12.20
C HIS A 292 -1.73 -5.15 11.64
N GLY A 293 -2.65 -5.88 12.27
CA GLY A 293 -4.06 -5.93 11.81
C GLY A 293 -4.82 -4.61 11.96
N ILE A 294 -4.33 -3.68 12.79
CA ILE A 294 -5.01 -2.42 13.12
C ILE A 294 -4.56 -1.30 12.18
N ASN A 295 -3.25 -1.17 11.94
CA ASN A 295 -2.65 -0.06 11.21
C ASN A 295 -3.28 0.23 9.83
N PRO A 296 -3.57 -0.78 8.99
CA PRO A 296 -4.30 -0.60 7.74
C PRO A 296 -5.76 -0.16 7.90
N LEU A 297 -6.44 -0.52 9.00
CA LEU A 297 -7.88 -0.34 9.11
C LEU A 297 -8.27 1.10 9.53
N TRP A 298 -7.47 1.76 10.37
CA TRP A 298 -7.75 3.15 10.76
C TRP A 298 -7.27 4.19 9.77
N CYS A 299 -6.12 3.98 9.11
CA CYS A 299 -5.63 4.94 8.11
C CYS A 299 -6.66 5.19 7.01
N HIS A 300 -7.36 4.14 6.56
CA HIS A 300 -8.38 4.23 5.52
C HIS A 300 -9.61 5.06 5.92
N ARG A 301 -9.87 5.33 7.20
CA ARG A 301 -10.96 6.25 7.60
C ARG A 301 -10.65 7.70 7.23
N ASN A 302 -9.38 8.08 7.21
CA ASN A 302 -8.98 9.36 6.62
C ASN A 302 -9.16 9.35 5.11
N SER A 303 -8.89 8.21 4.46
CA SER A 303 -9.13 8.04 3.03
C SER A 303 -10.60 8.18 2.65
N SER A 304 -11.52 7.61 3.43
CA SER A 304 -12.96 7.88 3.31
C SER A 304 -13.27 9.37 3.47
N ALA A 305 -12.69 10.05 4.47
CA ALA A 305 -12.90 11.48 4.67
C ALA A 305 -12.38 12.35 3.51
N ALA A 306 -11.19 12.07 3.00
CA ALA A 306 -10.57 12.80 1.88
C ALA A 306 -11.24 12.49 0.53
N TYR A 307 -11.78 11.28 0.35
CA TYR A 307 -12.57 10.92 -0.83
C TYR A 307 -13.96 11.58 -0.80
N LEU A 308 -14.74 11.40 0.28
CA LEU A 308 -16.09 11.96 0.38
C LEU A 308 -16.12 13.49 0.33
N ARG A 309 -15.08 14.18 0.84
CA ARG A 309 -14.95 15.63 0.67
C ARG A 309 -14.73 16.02 -0.79
N ARG A 310 -13.84 15.35 -1.52
CA ARG A 310 -13.61 15.62 -2.95
C ARG A 310 -14.87 15.41 -3.79
N VAL A 311 -15.64 14.35 -3.53
CA VAL A 311 -16.91 14.10 -4.23
C VAL A 311 -17.92 15.24 -4.01
N ALA A 312 -17.93 15.87 -2.82
CA ALA A 312 -18.73 17.06 -2.55
C ALA A 312 -18.16 18.33 -3.21
N ASP A 313 -16.84 18.51 -3.19
CA ASP A 313 -16.13 19.65 -3.81
C ASP A 313 -16.17 19.61 -5.36
N GLU A 314 -16.54 18.47 -5.96
CA GLU A 314 -16.66 18.25 -7.42
C GLU A 314 -18.07 18.59 -7.99
N ASP A 315 -19.01 19.06 -7.17
CA ASP A 315 -20.41 19.38 -7.56
C ASP A 315 -21.12 18.23 -8.32
N VAL A 316 -20.82 16.96 -7.97
CA VAL A 316 -21.33 15.76 -8.68
C VAL A 316 -22.83 15.52 -8.44
N PHE A 317 -23.35 16.01 -7.32
CA PHE A 317 -24.72 15.77 -6.87
C PHE A 317 -25.48 17.09 -6.68
N ALA A 318 -26.53 17.08 -5.85
CA ALA A 318 -27.27 18.27 -5.48
C ALA A 318 -26.83 18.73 -4.08
N GLU A 319 -26.62 20.04 -3.89
CA GLU A 319 -26.16 20.73 -2.67
C GLU A 319 -26.50 20.04 -1.33
N ALA A 320 -27.76 19.64 -1.12
CA ALA A 320 -28.21 18.96 0.11
C ALA A 320 -27.65 17.54 0.32
N THR A 321 -27.05 16.92 -0.70
CA THR A 321 -26.27 15.67 -0.68
C THR A 321 -24.80 15.99 -0.37
N ASP A 322 -24.27 17.07 -0.95
CA ASP A 322 -22.88 17.50 -0.77
C ASP A 322 -22.63 18.04 0.66
N GLU A 323 -23.64 18.66 1.29
CA GLU A 323 -23.66 18.94 2.73
C GLU A 323 -23.55 17.66 3.59
N ARG A 324 -24.22 16.57 3.17
CA ARG A 324 -24.22 15.27 3.89
C ARG A 324 -22.91 14.52 3.69
N LEU A 325 -22.37 14.53 2.47
CA LEU A 325 -21.02 14.05 2.15
C LEU A 325 -19.97 14.78 2.98
N THR A 326 -20.05 16.11 3.07
CA THR A 326 -19.16 16.95 3.89
C THR A 326 -19.29 16.61 5.38
N THR A 327 -20.51 16.37 5.86
CA THR A 327 -20.74 15.93 7.25
C THR A 327 -20.13 14.56 7.51
N ALA A 328 -20.38 13.56 6.65
CA ALA A 328 -19.78 12.23 6.75
C ALA A 328 -18.25 12.29 6.72
N ALA A 329 -17.67 13.12 5.84
CA ALA A 329 -16.23 13.35 5.75
C ALA A 329 -15.63 13.95 7.04
N ASN A 330 -16.32 14.90 7.66
CA ASN A 330 -15.88 15.52 8.91
C ASN A 330 -15.93 14.53 10.08
N GLU A 331 -16.97 13.69 10.15
CA GLU A 331 -17.10 12.65 11.18
C GLU A 331 -16.09 11.50 10.97
N PHE A 332 -15.88 11.00 9.75
CA PHE A 332 -14.81 10.03 9.48
C PHE A 332 -13.40 10.58 9.80
N ARG A 333 -13.17 11.88 9.57
CA ARG A 333 -11.93 12.56 9.98
C ARG A 333 -11.80 12.60 11.52
N ALA A 334 -12.88 12.85 12.25
CA ALA A 334 -12.87 12.80 13.72
C ALA A 334 -12.61 11.38 14.23
N ALA A 335 -13.23 10.36 13.62
CA ALA A 335 -12.96 8.95 13.91
C ALA A 335 -11.48 8.59 13.70
N TYR A 336 -10.89 8.98 12.55
CA TYR A 336 -9.46 8.78 12.27
C TYR A 336 -8.56 9.38 13.35
N LEU A 337 -8.85 10.59 13.85
CA LEU A 337 -8.03 11.23 14.88
C LEU A 337 -8.08 10.47 16.22
N TYR A 338 -9.22 9.87 16.58
CA TYR A 338 -9.33 9.04 17.78
C TYR A 338 -8.73 7.64 17.61
N TRP A 339 -8.84 7.03 16.42
CA TRP A 339 -8.06 5.83 16.10
C TRP A 339 -6.54 6.10 16.13
N LYS A 340 -6.08 7.25 15.63
CA LYS A 340 -4.69 7.68 15.68
C LYS A 340 -4.21 7.89 17.11
N GLN A 341 -5.08 8.41 18.00
CA GLN A 341 -4.80 8.45 19.43
C GLN A 341 -4.66 7.03 19.99
N PHE A 342 -5.61 6.12 19.72
CA PHE A 342 -5.56 4.73 20.17
C PHE A 342 -4.25 4.01 19.77
N GLY A 343 -3.73 4.27 18.57
CA GLY A 343 -2.43 3.73 18.12
C GLY A 343 -1.24 4.06 19.04
N LEU A 344 -1.28 5.16 19.79
CA LEU A 344 -0.25 5.54 20.78
C LEU A 344 -0.26 4.68 22.06
N HIS A 345 -1.27 3.82 22.23
CA HIS A 345 -1.40 2.90 23.36
C HIS A 345 -1.07 1.44 22.97
N LEU A 346 -0.80 1.16 21.68
CA LEU A 346 -0.38 -0.15 21.18
C LEU A 346 1.12 -0.40 21.39
N THR A 347 1.52 -1.67 21.52
CA THR A 347 2.91 -2.09 21.77
C THR A 347 3.89 -1.71 20.64
N HIS A 348 3.41 -1.42 19.43
CA HIS A 348 4.21 -1.03 18.24
C HIS A 348 3.87 0.41 17.78
N GLY A 349 3.76 1.34 18.73
CA GLY A 349 3.41 2.75 18.47
C GLY A 349 3.43 3.63 19.71
N GLY A 350 3.15 3.04 20.89
CA GLY A 350 3.38 3.65 22.20
C GLY A 350 4.79 3.46 22.74
N SER A 351 4.98 3.83 24.01
CA SER A 351 6.21 3.58 24.76
C SER A 351 6.38 2.11 25.16
N GLU A 352 7.60 1.72 25.55
CA GLU A 352 7.87 0.42 26.18
C GLU A 352 6.88 0.16 27.33
N GLY A 353 6.18 -0.98 27.29
CA GLY A 353 5.14 -1.35 28.26
C GLY A 353 3.74 -0.73 28.05
N ALA A 354 3.48 0.00 26.96
CA ALA A 354 2.16 0.59 26.71
C ALA A 354 1.03 -0.46 26.66
N GLY A 355 1.20 -1.55 25.90
CA GLY A 355 0.18 -2.60 25.74
C GLY A 355 -0.14 -3.41 27.00
N THR A 356 0.78 -3.44 27.98
CA THR A 356 0.59 -4.13 29.27
C THR A 356 0.26 -3.18 30.43
N SER A 357 0.34 -1.86 30.24
CA SER A 357 0.00 -0.87 31.26
C SER A 357 -1.51 -0.63 31.32
N LYS A 358 -2.11 -0.88 32.50
CA LYS A 358 -3.54 -0.69 32.74
C LYS A 358 -4.05 0.70 32.33
N GLU A 359 -3.30 1.74 32.69
CA GLU A 359 -3.65 3.13 32.40
C GLU A 359 -3.73 3.39 30.88
N HIS A 360 -2.73 2.94 30.13
CA HIS A 360 -2.73 3.04 28.67
C HIS A 360 -3.85 2.22 28.03
N ARG A 361 -4.22 1.06 28.58
CA ARG A 361 -5.34 0.24 28.08
C ARG A 361 -6.69 0.90 28.30
N GLU A 362 -6.94 1.48 29.48
CA GLU A 362 -8.18 2.23 29.77
C GLU A 362 -8.29 3.50 28.91
N GLU A 363 -7.18 4.21 28.69
CA GLU A 363 -7.14 5.36 27.77
C GLU A 363 -7.31 4.96 26.29
N GLY A 364 -6.66 3.89 25.84
CA GLY A 364 -6.78 3.37 24.49
C GLY A 364 -8.21 2.93 24.17
N ALA A 365 -8.83 2.14 25.04
CA ALA A 365 -10.24 1.76 24.90
C ALA A 365 -11.18 2.98 24.96
N SER A 366 -10.82 4.03 25.73
CA SER A 366 -11.55 5.31 25.75
C SER A 366 -11.42 6.10 24.45
N ALA A 367 -10.26 6.06 23.79
CA ALA A 367 -10.06 6.64 22.46
C ALA A 367 -10.86 5.86 21.39
N LEU A 368 -10.78 4.53 21.39
CA LEU A 368 -11.49 3.69 20.43
C LEU A 368 -13.03 3.81 20.55
N ARG A 369 -13.59 3.93 21.76
CA ARG A 369 -15.02 4.23 21.96
C ARG A 369 -15.44 5.60 21.40
N LYS A 370 -14.56 6.60 21.40
CA LYS A 370 -14.82 7.91 20.76
C LYS A 370 -14.75 7.79 19.23
N ALA A 371 -13.78 7.04 18.71
CA ALA A 371 -13.71 6.74 17.28
C ALA A 371 -15.01 6.09 16.81
N LEU A 372 -15.49 5.06 17.51
CA LEU A 372 -16.77 4.38 17.22
C LEU A 372 -17.99 5.31 17.23
N ALA A 373 -18.05 6.29 18.14
CA ALA A 373 -19.14 7.28 18.16
C ALA A 373 -19.14 8.15 16.88
N HIS A 374 -17.97 8.55 16.41
CA HIS A 374 -17.80 9.30 15.16
C HIS A 374 -18.01 8.41 13.92
N GLU A 375 -17.62 7.13 13.93
CA GLU A 375 -17.95 6.16 12.88
C GLU A 375 -19.48 6.04 12.72
N LYS A 376 -20.21 5.86 13.83
CA LYS A 376 -21.68 5.79 13.85
C LYS A 376 -22.34 7.08 13.33
N ALA A 377 -21.77 8.26 13.62
CA ALA A 377 -22.24 9.53 13.09
C ALA A 377 -21.95 9.70 11.58
N ALA A 378 -20.74 9.34 11.13
CA ALA A 378 -20.32 9.41 9.74
C ALA A 378 -21.19 8.53 8.83
N LEU A 379 -21.48 7.32 9.28
CA LEU A 379 -22.31 6.35 8.57
C LEU A 379 -23.78 6.79 8.49
N ALA A 380 -24.31 7.43 9.54
CA ALA A 380 -25.66 8.01 9.50
C ALA A 380 -25.78 9.17 8.49
N ALA A 381 -24.73 9.99 8.34
CA ALA A 381 -24.67 11.02 7.30
C ALA A 381 -24.45 10.42 5.90
N ALA A 382 -23.61 9.39 5.77
CA ALA A 382 -23.37 8.66 4.52
C ALA A 382 -24.65 7.98 3.98
N ALA A 383 -25.46 7.37 4.85
CA ALA A 383 -26.75 6.79 4.48
C ALA A 383 -27.72 7.87 3.94
N GLN A 384 -27.81 9.02 4.62
CA GLN A 384 -28.63 10.13 4.14
C GLN A 384 -28.10 10.74 2.83
N ALA A 385 -26.78 10.71 2.58
CA ALA A 385 -26.22 11.10 1.29
C ALA A 385 -26.65 10.12 0.19
N LEU A 386 -26.53 8.81 0.43
CA LEU A 386 -26.93 7.76 -0.50
C LEU A 386 -28.42 7.81 -0.87
N GLU A 387 -29.32 7.98 0.11
CA GLU A 387 -30.75 8.23 -0.12
C GLU A 387 -31.00 9.47 -1.02
N GLY A 388 -30.16 10.51 -0.86
CA GLY A 388 -30.20 11.71 -1.70
C GLY A 388 -29.78 11.45 -3.15
N MET A 389 -28.82 10.55 -3.36
CA MET A 389 -28.37 10.14 -4.70
C MET A 389 -29.42 9.27 -5.40
N GLU A 390 -30.03 8.31 -4.71
CA GLU A 390 -31.07 7.45 -5.28
C GLU A 390 -32.33 8.25 -5.66
N MET A 391 -32.72 9.24 -4.87
CA MET A 391 -33.80 10.17 -5.21
C MET A 391 -33.39 11.25 -6.24
N GLY A 392 -32.10 11.39 -6.54
CA GLY A 392 -31.53 12.40 -7.43
C GLY A 392 -31.56 12.04 -8.92
N VAL A 393 -32.02 10.84 -9.29
CA VAL A 393 -32.04 10.37 -10.69
C VAL A 393 -33.15 11.05 -11.49
N VAL A 394 -32.84 12.24 -12.03
CA VAL A 394 -33.70 12.94 -12.99
C VAL A 394 -33.63 12.25 -14.36
N HIS A 395 -34.79 11.91 -14.92
CA HIS A 395 -34.96 11.34 -16.27
C HIS A 395 -34.86 12.38 -17.39
#